data_AF-A0A521UX51-F1
#
_entry.id   AF-A0A521UX51-F1
#
_cell.length_a   1.000
_cell.length_b   1.000
_cell.length_c   1.000
_cell.angle_alpha   90.00
_cell.angle_beta   90.00
_cell.angle_gamma   90.00
#
_symmetry.space_group_name_H-M   'P 1'
#
loop_
_entity.id
_entity.type
_entity.pdbx_description
1 polymer ?
#
loop_
_entity_poly.entity_id
_entity_poly.type
_entity_poly.pdbx_seq_one_letter_code
_entity_poly.pdbx_strand_id
1 'polypeptide(L)'
;MSETRPHKGHRFEQLSYQVLGACIDVQRQLGLHCMEVDYQRALELALPKRGLEFEREVEIPVVYDGVVVTKRRVDFVIWAGAAQLLLETKARSTILPEDAEQCLLYLHQGRYELCLLVNFGEKPLGIRRLVHTLTTGKGADPAGV
;
A
#
# COMPACT_ATOMS: atom_id res chain seq x y z
N MET A 1 32.45 -9.35 -17.03
CA MET A 1 31.04 -9.36 -17.46
C MET A 1 30.31 -10.35 -16.57
N SER A 2 29.56 -9.87 -15.58
CA SER A 2 28.83 -10.74 -14.64
C SER A 2 27.34 -10.62 -14.94
N GLU A 3 26.73 -11.72 -15.37
CA GLU A 3 25.32 -11.84 -15.69
C GLU A 3 24.46 -11.64 -14.44
N THR A 4 23.54 -10.67 -14.50
CA THR A 4 22.59 -10.40 -13.42
C THR A 4 21.44 -11.40 -13.51
N ARG A 5 21.46 -12.44 -12.65
CA ARG A 5 20.31 -13.33 -12.48
C ARG A 5 19.14 -12.56 -11.83
N PRO A 6 17.88 -12.75 -12.27
CA PRO A 6 16.74 -12.08 -11.66
C PRO A 6 16.54 -12.62 -10.23
N HIS A 7 16.75 -11.75 -9.23
CA HIS A 7 16.51 -12.07 -7.83
C HIS A 7 15.00 -12.19 -7.59
N LYS A 8 14.55 -13.41 -7.27
CA LYS A 8 13.16 -13.74 -6.98
C LYS A 8 12.77 -13.12 -5.63
N GLY A 9 12.06 -11.99 -5.62
CA GLY A 9 11.26 -11.54 -4.47
C GLY A 9 11.68 -10.28 -3.68
N HIS A 10 12.78 -9.60 -4.02
CA HIS A 10 13.36 -8.61 -3.09
C HIS A 10 12.93 -7.14 -3.24
N ARG A 11 12.27 -6.75 -4.35
CA ARG A 11 12.09 -5.32 -4.69
C ARG A 11 11.42 -4.49 -3.60
N PHE A 12 10.46 -5.07 -2.88
CA PHE A 12 9.69 -4.36 -1.86
C PHE A 12 9.91 -4.92 -0.45
N GLU A 13 10.82 -5.88 -0.26
CA GLU A 13 10.97 -6.60 1.01
C GLU A 13 11.34 -5.63 2.14
N GLN A 14 12.37 -4.82 1.94
CA GLN A 14 12.82 -3.84 2.94
C GLN A 14 11.75 -2.78 3.24
N LEU A 15 11.10 -2.22 2.20
CA LEU A 15 10.03 -1.23 2.38
C LEU A 15 8.85 -1.83 3.16
N SER A 16 8.41 -3.03 2.78
CA SER A 16 7.31 -3.73 3.44
C SER A 16 7.64 -4.02 4.91
N TYR A 17 8.87 -4.46 5.18
CA TYR A 17 9.34 -4.71 6.53
C TYR A 17 9.27 -3.45 7.42
N GLN A 18 9.71 -2.30 6.89
CA GLN A 18 9.65 -1.04 7.63
C GLN A 18 8.21 -0.58 7.87
N VAL A 19 7.35 -0.66 6.85
CA VAL A 19 5.93 -0.28 6.96
C VAL A 19 5.20 -1.16 7.98
N LEU A 20 5.37 -2.48 7.90
CA LEU A 20 4.75 -3.41 8.84
C LEU A 20 5.29 -3.22 10.26
N GLY A 21 6.58 -2.92 10.41
CA GLY A 21 7.17 -2.56 11.69
C GLY A 21 6.52 -1.30 12.29
N ALA A 22 6.23 -0.27 11.49
CA ALA A 22 5.49 0.92 11.94
C ALA A 22 4.08 0.53 12.44
N CYS A 23 3.37 -0.29 11.68
CA CYS A 23 2.03 -0.75 12.05
C CYS A 23 2.03 -1.57 13.36
N ILE A 24 3.02 -2.45 13.54
CA ILE A 24 3.17 -3.24 14.77
C ILE A 24 3.46 -2.33 15.97
N ASP A 25 4.36 -1.35 15.83
CA ASP A 25 4.66 -0.40 16.90
C ASP A 25 3.45 0.46 17.28
N VAL A 26 2.66 0.86 16.28
CA VAL A 26 1.41 1.60 16.47
C VAL A 26 0.38 0.74 17.20
N GLN A 27 0.13 -0.50 16.77
CA GLN A 27 -0.81 -1.41 17.45
C GLN A 27 -0.36 -1.70 18.90
N ARG A 28 0.95 -1.86 19.13
CA ARG A 28 1.49 -2.08 20.48
C ARG A 28 1.20 -0.91 21.41
N GLN A 29 1.27 0.32 20.91
CA GLN A 29 1.09 1.53 21.72
C GLN A 29 -0.37 1.91 21.92
N LEU A 30 -1.19 1.83 20.87
CA LEU A 30 -2.61 2.21 20.94
C LEU A 30 -3.52 1.07 21.42
N GLY A 31 -3.10 -0.18 21.24
CA GLY A 31 -3.94 -1.34 21.51
C GLY A 31 -5.01 -1.56 20.43
N LEU A 32 -6.05 -2.30 20.80
CA LEU A 32 -7.24 -2.55 19.97
C LEU A 32 -8.34 -1.54 20.30
N HIS A 33 -9.38 -1.51 19.46
CA HIS A 33 -10.62 -0.72 19.66
C HIS A 33 -10.50 0.79 19.44
N CYS A 34 -9.38 1.29 18.90
CA CYS A 34 -9.35 2.62 18.32
C CYS A 34 -10.07 2.63 16.96
N MET A 35 -10.46 3.81 16.50
CA MET A 35 -11.01 3.98 15.16
C MET A 35 -9.88 3.89 14.12
N GLU A 36 -10.23 3.54 12.88
CA GLU A 36 -9.27 3.47 11.77
C GLU A 36 -8.44 4.76 11.64
N VAL A 37 -9.10 5.91 11.73
CA VAL A 37 -8.46 7.23 11.66
C VAL A 37 -7.40 7.47 12.76
N ASP A 38 -7.55 6.85 13.93
CA ASP A 38 -6.58 7.00 15.03
C ASP A 38 -5.27 6.28 14.67
N TYR A 39 -5.38 5.07 14.10
CA TYR A 39 -4.21 4.34 13.60
C TYR A 39 -3.53 5.06 12.44
N GLN A 40 -4.30 5.63 11.52
CA GLN A 40 -3.76 6.43 10.41
C GLN A 40 -2.99 7.66 10.91
N ARG A 41 -3.52 8.38 11.91
CA ARG A 41 -2.82 9.53 12.53
C ARG A 41 -1.57 9.09 13.29
N ALA A 42 -1.61 7.94 13.97
CA ALA A 42 -0.42 7.40 14.60
C ALA A 42 0.65 6.96 13.58
N LEU A 43 0.24 6.45 12.43
CA LEU A 43 1.15 6.07 11.34
C LEU A 43 1.85 7.29 10.73
N GLU A 44 1.21 8.46 10.63
CA GLU A 44 1.90 9.71 10.22
C GLU A 44 3.12 10.02 11.09
N LEU A 45 3.01 9.72 12.39
CA LEU A 45 4.09 9.96 13.33
C LEU A 45 5.12 8.81 13.35
N ALA A 46 4.71 7.59 12.98
CA ALA A 46 5.54 6.40 13.06
C ALA A 46 6.38 6.16 11.80
N LEU A 47 5.84 6.43 10.62
CA LEU A 47 6.51 6.18 9.34
C LEU A 47 7.82 7.00 9.20
N PRO A 48 7.86 8.32 9.50
CA PRO A 48 9.09 9.11 9.39
C PRO A 48 10.19 8.67 10.35
N LYS A 49 9.82 8.15 11.54
CA LYS A 49 10.78 7.61 12.52
C LYS A 49 11.54 6.39 12.00
N ARG A 50 11.04 5.76 10.94
CA ARG A 50 11.67 4.64 10.22
C ARG A 50 12.31 5.07 8.90
N GLY A 51 12.42 6.38 8.64
CA GLY A 51 12.98 6.93 7.41
C GLY A 51 12.11 6.70 6.18
N LEU A 52 10.79 6.57 6.37
CA LEU A 52 9.83 6.41 5.27
C LEU A 52 9.16 7.74 4.93
N GLU A 53 9.04 8.01 3.64
CA GLU A 53 8.25 9.11 3.11
C GLU A 53 6.87 8.59 2.70
N PHE A 54 5.85 9.44 2.79
CA PHE A 54 4.50 9.04 2.45
C PHE A 54 3.64 10.23 2.04
N GLU A 55 2.57 9.92 1.30
CA GLU A 55 1.41 10.78 1.11
C GLU A 55 0.18 10.08 1.68
N ARG A 56 -0.77 10.88 2.16
CA ARG A 56 -2.02 10.40 2.73
C ARG A 56 -3.19 10.64 1.81
N GLU A 57 -4.17 9.76 1.95
CA GLU A 57 -5.49 9.91 1.32
C GLU A 57 -5.35 10.18 -0.20
N VAL A 58 -4.47 9.42 -0.86
CA VAL A 58 -4.11 9.63 -2.26
C VAL A 58 -5.24 9.17 -3.18
N GLU A 59 -5.61 10.01 -4.13
CA GLU A 59 -6.64 9.68 -5.11
C GLU A 59 -6.10 8.77 -6.22
N ILE A 60 -6.73 7.62 -6.39
CA ILE A 60 -6.50 6.67 -7.49
C ILE A 60 -7.63 6.83 -8.52
N PRO A 61 -7.33 7.20 -9.78
CA PRO A 61 -8.34 7.33 -10.81
C PRO A 61 -8.92 5.97 -11.17
N VAL A 62 -10.23 5.89 -11.39
CA VAL A 62 -10.88 4.73 -11.98
C VAL A 62 -11.20 5.10 -13.43
N VAL A 63 -10.53 4.42 -14.35
CA VAL A 63 -10.65 4.63 -15.79
C VAL A 63 -11.55 3.57 -16.41
N TYR A 64 -12.50 4.02 -17.22
CA TYR A 64 -13.32 3.20 -18.10
C TYR A 64 -13.25 3.80 -19.51
N ASP A 65 -12.85 2.99 -20.49
CA ASP A 65 -12.70 3.41 -21.89
C ASP A 65 -11.83 4.67 -22.07
N GLY A 66 -10.69 4.72 -21.39
CA GLY A 66 -9.77 5.87 -21.41
C GLY A 66 -10.27 7.11 -20.67
N VAL A 67 -11.49 7.10 -20.14
CA VAL A 67 -12.09 8.23 -19.41
C VAL A 67 -12.07 7.95 -17.91
N VAL A 68 -11.63 8.94 -17.12
CA VAL A 68 -11.73 8.88 -15.65
C VAL A 68 -13.19 9.05 -15.26
N VAL A 69 -13.82 7.99 -14.76
CA VAL A 69 -15.24 7.99 -14.35
C VAL A 69 -15.41 8.38 -12.88
N THR A 70 -14.42 8.11 -12.05
CA THR A 70 -14.39 8.51 -10.65
C THR A 70 -12.97 8.44 -10.10
N LYS A 71 -12.79 8.86 -8.85
CA LYS A 71 -11.57 8.64 -8.09
C LYS A 71 -11.90 7.91 -6.80
N ARG A 72 -11.02 7.00 -6.41
CA ARG A 72 -11.06 6.33 -5.11
C ARG A 72 -9.85 6.75 -4.31
N ARG A 73 -9.85 6.46 -3.02
CA ARG A 73 -8.83 7.00 -2.11
C ARG A 73 -8.18 5.85 -1.36
N VAL A 74 -6.87 5.78 -1.41
CA VAL A 74 -6.06 4.87 -0.60
C VAL A 74 -5.51 5.63 0.59
N ASP A 75 -5.39 4.97 1.75
CA ASP A 75 -4.97 5.65 2.98
C ASP A 75 -3.56 6.23 2.87
N PHE A 76 -2.61 5.46 2.33
CA PHE A 76 -1.24 5.92 2.10
C PHE A 76 -0.62 5.39 0.81
N VAL A 77 0.19 6.25 0.20
CA VAL A 77 1.29 5.84 -0.69
C VAL A 77 2.58 6.06 0.10
N ILE A 78 3.40 5.01 0.25
CA ILE A 78 4.62 5.05 1.06
C ILE A 78 5.82 4.66 0.20
N TRP A 79 6.92 5.39 0.29
CA TRP A 79 8.13 5.09 -0.48
C TRP A 79 9.43 5.26 0.32
N ALA A 80 10.46 4.60 -0.19
CA ALA A 80 11.85 4.76 0.23
C ALA A 80 12.75 4.53 -0.99
N GLY A 81 13.50 5.56 -1.39
CA GLY A 81 14.25 5.54 -2.65
C GLY A 81 13.31 5.30 -3.84
N ALA A 82 13.60 4.29 -4.67
CA ALA A 82 12.81 3.96 -5.86
C ALA A 82 11.66 2.97 -5.60
N ALA A 83 11.53 2.45 -4.37
CA ALA A 83 10.46 1.51 -4.02
C ALA A 83 9.28 2.25 -3.42
N GLN A 84 8.07 1.91 -3.84
CA GLN A 84 6.82 2.42 -3.29
C GLN A 84 5.79 1.32 -3.11
N LEU A 85 4.87 1.48 -2.15
CA LEU A 85 3.74 0.61 -1.94
C LEU A 85 2.52 1.37 -1.45
N LEU A 86 1.35 0.79 -1.65
CA LEU A 86 0.10 1.23 -1.07
C LEU A 86 -0.08 0.62 0.32
N LEU A 87 -0.58 1.39 1.28
CA LEU A 87 -1.05 0.89 2.57
C LEU A 87 -2.52 1.27 2.73
N GLU A 88 -3.37 0.28 2.95
CA GLU A 88 -4.78 0.40 3.29
C GLU A 88 -4.98 -0.14 4.71
N THR A 89 -5.66 0.62 5.56
CA THR A 89 -5.86 0.30 6.97
C THR A 89 -7.31 -0.10 7.25
N LYS A 90 -7.51 -0.98 8.23
CA LYS A 90 -8.81 -1.38 8.75
C LYS A 90 -8.72 -1.52 10.27
N ALA A 91 -9.84 -1.31 10.97
CA ALA A 91 -9.92 -1.48 12.43
C ALA A 91 -11.18 -2.28 12.82
N ARG A 92 -11.28 -3.54 12.37
CA ARG A 92 -12.45 -4.39 12.61
C ARG A 92 -12.08 -5.83 12.94
N SER A 93 -13.05 -6.64 13.36
CA SER A 93 -12.80 -8.03 13.78
C SER A 93 -12.28 -8.94 12.67
N THR A 94 -12.58 -8.65 11.40
CA THR A 94 -12.18 -9.49 10.25
C THR A 94 -12.10 -8.66 8.98
N ILE A 95 -11.09 -8.90 8.12
CA ILE A 95 -11.05 -8.33 6.77
C ILE A 95 -12.05 -9.05 5.86
N LEU A 96 -12.82 -8.30 5.07
CA LEU A 96 -13.74 -8.88 4.09
C LEU A 96 -13.02 -9.13 2.74
N PRO A 97 -13.54 -10.02 1.89
CA PRO A 97 -13.00 -10.23 0.54
C PRO A 97 -12.92 -8.94 -0.28
N GLU A 98 -13.95 -8.09 -0.19
CA GLU A 98 -14.12 -6.86 -0.98
C GLU A 98 -13.02 -5.83 -0.70
N ASP A 99 -12.41 -5.83 0.50
CA ASP A 99 -11.30 -4.94 0.80
C ASP A 99 -10.05 -5.30 0.01
N ALA A 100 -9.81 -6.60 -0.19
CA ALA A 100 -8.71 -7.04 -1.03
C ALA A 100 -8.99 -6.78 -2.51
N GLU A 101 -10.23 -6.94 -2.95
CA GLU A 101 -10.65 -6.59 -4.30
C GLU A 101 -10.48 -5.08 -4.58
N GLN A 102 -10.82 -4.23 -3.61
CA GLN A 102 -10.56 -2.78 -3.67
C GLN A 102 -9.06 -2.49 -3.82
N CYS A 103 -8.22 -3.13 -3.00
CA CYS A 103 -6.78 -2.95 -3.09
C CYS A 103 -6.23 -3.40 -4.45
N LEU A 104 -6.71 -4.53 -4.99
CA LEU A 104 -6.33 -5.00 -6.33
C LEU A 104 -6.75 -4.02 -7.43
N LEU A 105 -7.94 -3.42 -7.31
CA LEU A 105 -8.39 -2.34 -8.19
C LEU A 105 -7.42 -1.15 -8.13
N TYR A 106 -6.98 -0.74 -6.94
CA TYR A 106 -6.04 0.36 -6.78
C TYR A 106 -4.68 0.07 -7.41
N LEU A 107 -4.17 -1.16 -7.25
CA LEU A 107 -2.94 -1.60 -7.90
C LEU A 107 -3.02 -1.51 -9.42
N HIS A 108 -4.10 -2.04 -9.99
CA HIS A 108 -4.31 -2.02 -11.44
C HIS A 108 -4.45 -0.60 -11.98
N GLN A 109 -5.39 0.18 -11.43
CA GLN A 109 -5.72 1.50 -11.96
C GLN A 109 -4.64 2.55 -11.66
N GLY A 110 -3.98 2.46 -10.51
CA GLY A 110 -2.89 3.36 -10.10
C GLY A 110 -1.51 2.94 -10.61
N ARG A 111 -1.40 1.81 -11.32
CA ARG A 111 -0.12 1.23 -11.77
C ARG A 111 0.88 1.00 -10.63
N TYR A 112 0.38 0.58 -9.46
CA TYR A 112 1.20 0.16 -8.33
C TYR A 112 1.36 -1.36 -8.33
N GLU A 113 2.46 -1.85 -7.77
CA GLU A 113 2.77 -3.29 -7.77
C GLU A 113 2.45 -3.99 -6.45
N LEU A 114 2.34 -3.23 -5.36
CA LEU A 114 2.19 -3.77 -4.01
C LEU A 114 1.23 -2.95 -3.16
N CYS A 115 0.29 -3.65 -2.54
CA CYS A 115 -0.55 -3.11 -1.48
C CYS A 115 -0.43 -3.98 -0.22
N LEU A 116 -0.27 -3.33 0.92
CA LEU A 116 -0.42 -3.93 2.24
C LEU A 116 -1.79 -3.52 2.78
N LEU A 117 -2.67 -4.51 2.98
CA LEU A 117 -3.93 -4.32 3.67
C LEU A 117 -3.75 -4.77 5.12
N VAL A 118 -3.82 -3.82 6.05
CA VAL A 118 -3.50 -4.01 7.46
C VAL A 118 -4.75 -3.84 8.31
N ASN A 119 -5.08 -4.85 9.13
CA ASN A 119 -6.17 -4.80 10.10
C ASN A 119 -5.63 -4.64 11.52
N PHE A 120 -5.87 -3.48 12.10
CA PHE A 120 -5.55 -3.16 13.48
C PHE A 120 -6.56 -3.73 14.49
N GLY A 121 -7.72 -4.21 14.03
CA GLY A 121 -8.78 -4.74 14.89
C GLY A 121 -8.57 -6.18 15.38
N GLU A 122 -7.49 -6.84 14.98
CA GLU A 122 -7.11 -8.19 15.42
C GLU A 122 -5.70 -8.19 16.03
N LYS A 123 -5.44 -9.12 16.97
CA LYS A 123 -4.13 -9.30 17.60
C LYS A 123 -3.70 -10.77 17.50
N PRO A 124 -2.58 -11.11 16.85
CA PRO A 124 -1.58 -10.21 16.23
C PRO A 124 -2.14 -9.41 15.05
N LEU A 125 -1.43 -8.35 14.65
CA LEU A 125 -1.81 -7.45 13.54
C LEU A 125 -2.18 -8.25 12.28
N GLY A 126 -3.35 -7.98 11.72
CA GLY A 126 -3.82 -8.62 10.51
C GLY A 126 -3.12 -8.07 9.29
N ILE A 127 -2.56 -8.94 8.45
CA ILE A 127 -1.76 -8.52 7.30
C ILE A 127 -2.17 -9.34 6.08
N ARG A 128 -2.57 -8.65 5.01
CA ARG A 128 -2.70 -9.23 3.67
C ARG A 128 -1.79 -8.48 2.71
N ARG A 129 -0.97 -9.24 1.98
CA ARG A 129 -0.06 -8.71 0.95
C ARG A 129 -0.65 -9.01 -0.42
N LEU A 130 -0.91 -7.97 -1.21
CA LEU A 130 -1.48 -8.06 -2.55
C LEU A 130 -0.46 -7.55 -3.56
N VAL A 131 -0.18 -8.36 -4.58
CA VAL A 131 0.85 -8.04 -5.59
C VAL A 131 0.21 -8.03 -6.97
N HIS A 132 0.51 -6.99 -7.73
CA HIS A 132 0.15 -6.87 -9.14
C HIS A 132 1.44 -6.77 -9.96
N THR A 133 1.65 -7.73 -10.85
CA THR A 133 2.78 -7.67 -11.79
C THR A 133 2.40 -6.76 -12.93
N LEU A 134 3.07 -5.61 -13.04
CA LEU A 134 2.95 -4.77 -14.22
C LEU A 134 3.50 -5.53 -15.42
N THR A 135 2.62 -5.95 -16.32
CA THR A 135 3.06 -6.48 -17.61
C THR A 135 3.55 -5.32 -18.45
N THR A 136 4.84 -5.35 -18.82
CA THR A 136 5.40 -4.38 -19.76
C THR A 136 4.78 -4.63 -21.14
N GLY A 137 3.60 -4.06 -21.37
CA GLY A 137 2.99 -3.98 -22.68
C GLY A 137 3.85 -3.07 -23.57
N LYS A 138 4.27 -3.60 -24.72
CA LYS A 138 4.87 -2.83 -25.81
C LYS A 138 3.82 -1.82 -26.29
N GLY A 139 3.97 -0.54 -25.89
CA GLY A 139 3.25 0.60 -26.46
C GLY A 139 2.10 1.15 -25.61
N ALA A 140 2.39 2.23 -24.87
CA ALA A 140 1.58 3.44 -24.75
C ALA A 140 2.35 4.37 -23.80
N ASP A 141 3.10 5.28 -24.38
CA ASP A 141 3.59 6.48 -23.71
C ASP A 141 2.39 7.44 -23.62
N PRO A 142 1.83 7.74 -22.43
CA PRO A 142 0.99 8.89 -22.29
C PRO A 142 1.94 10.08 -22.08
N ALA A 143 2.23 10.76 -23.20
CA ALA A 143 2.79 12.10 -23.26
C ALA A 143 2.31 12.96 -22.06
N GLY A 144 3.18 13.75 -21.43
CA GLY A 144 3.75 14.87 -22.14
C GLY A 144 2.64 15.86 -22.50
N VAL A 145 2.06 16.48 -21.47
CA VAL A 145 1.37 17.78 -21.50
C VAL A 145 1.83 18.55 -20.28
#